data_AF-A0A1T4WWP2-F1
#
_entry.id   AF-A0A1T4WWP2-F1
#
_cell.length_a   1.000
_cell.length_b   1.000
_cell.length_c   1.000
_cell.angle_alpha   90.00
_cell.angle_beta   90.00
_cell.angle_gamma   90.00
#
_symmetry.space_group_name_H-M   'P 1'
#
loop_
_entity.id
_entity.type
_entity.pdbx_description
1 polymer ?
#
loop_
_entity_poly.entity_id
_entity_poly.type
_entity_poly.pdbx_seq_one_letter_code
_entity_poly.pdbx_strand_id
1 'polypeptide(L)' 'MIGGLGIWELLIILLIVLVIFGAKKLPEIGGGIGQAIQNFKKATTEPSEIDVTPKGEKKEESKDKD' A
#
# COMPACT_ATOMS: atom_id res chain seq x y z
N MET A 1 -13.18 -15.09 29.39
CA MET A 1 -11.91 -15.53 28.80
C MET A 1 -12.07 -15.58 27.28
N ILE A 2 -12.08 -14.42 26.63
CA ILE A 2 -11.95 -14.33 25.16
C ILE A 2 -10.74 -13.42 24.98
N GLY A 3 -9.56 -14.02 25.11
CA GLY A 3 -8.31 -13.37 24.75
C GLY A 3 -8.27 -13.33 23.23
N GLY A 4 -8.51 -12.15 22.65
CA GLY A 4 -8.25 -11.92 21.24
C GLY A 4 -6.78 -12.22 20.94
N LEU A 5 -6.52 -12.75 19.75
CA LEU A 5 -5.17 -13.06 19.28
C LEU A 5 -4.25 -11.87 19.59
N GLY A 6 -3.29 -12.09 20.48
CA GLY A 6 -2.33 -11.07 20.84
C GLY A 6 -1.41 -10.76 19.66
N ILE A 7 -0.75 -9.60 19.72
CA ILE A 7 0.21 -9.21 18.70
C ILE A 7 1.35 -10.23 18.55
N TRP A 8 1.68 -10.93 19.64
CA TRP A 8 2.68 -12.00 19.65
C TRP A 8 2.22 -13.23 18.86
N GLU A 9 0.98 -13.70 19.04
CA GLU A 9 0.45 -14.81 18.24
C GLU A 9 0.34 -14.43 16.75
N LEU A 10 -0.09 -13.20 16.45
CA LEU A 10 -0.16 -12.68 15.09
C LEU A 10 1.21 -12.67 14.39
N LEU A 11 2.28 -12.29 15.11
CA LEU A 11 3.65 -12.32 14.59
C LEU A 11 4.14 -13.75 14.32
N ILE A 12 3.81 -14.70 15.19
CA ILE A 12 4.15 -16.13 14.99
C ILE A 12 3.44 -16.68 13.75
N ILE A 13 2.16 -16.38 13.58
CA ILE A 13 1.39 -16.79 12.40
C ILE A 13 1.98 -16.16 11.14
N LEU A 14 2.31 -14.86 11.18
CA LEU A 14 2.95 -14.15 10.07
C LEU A 14 4.29 -14.79 9.70
N LEU A 15 5.09 -15.20 10.68
CA LEU A 15 6.37 -15.89 10.45
C LEU A 15 6.15 -17.23 9.73
N ILE A 16 5.17 -18.03 10.14
CA ILE A 16 4.85 -19.31 9.49
C ILE A 16 4.42 -19.09 8.04
N VAL A 17 3.54 -18.12 7.80
CA VAL A 17 3.10 -17.73 6.45
C VAL A 17 4.29 -17.29 5.61
N LEU A 18 5.20 -16.48 6.16
CA LEU A 18 6.43 -16.05 5.49
C LEU A 18 7.36 -17.22 5.13
N VAL A 19 7.43 -18.27 5.95
CA VAL A 19 8.23 -19.46 5.64
C VAL A 19 7.61 -20.25 4.49
N ILE A 20 6.29 -20.41 4.47
CA ILE A 20 5.58 -21.16 3.43
C ILE A 20 5.60 -20.42 2.09
N PHE A 21 5.25 -19.14 2.08
CA PHE A 21 5.11 -18.34 0.86
C PHE A 21 6.41 -17.64 0.46
N GLY A 22 7.35 -17.47 1.39
CA GLY A 22 8.56 -16.69 1.22
C GLY A 22 8.35 -15.19 1.43
N ALA A 23 9.36 -14.51 1.99
CA ALA A 23 9.32 -13.06 2.27
C ALA A 23 9.14 -12.17 1.02
N LYS A 24 9.47 -12.69 -0.17
CA LYS A 24 9.31 -11.96 -1.44
C LYS A 24 7.86 -11.90 -1.93
N LYS A 25 7.02 -12.87 -1.56
CA LYS A 25 5.67 -12.98 -2.13
C LYS A 25 4.64 -12.07 -1.47
N LEU A 26 4.79 -11.76 -0.19
CA LEU A 26 3.94 -10.77 0.48
C LEU A 26 3.98 -9.38 -0.17
N PRO A 27 5.15 -8.75 -0.42
CA PRO A 27 5.20 -7.43 -1.06
C PRO A 27 4.80 -7.49 -2.54
N GLU A 28 5.10 -8.59 -3.25
CA GLU A 28 4.69 -8.82 -4.64
C GLU A 28 3.17 -8.77 -4.79
N ILE A 29 2.45 -9.46 -3.91
CA ILE A 29 0.97 -9.48 -3.89
C ILE A 29 0.41 -8.19 -3.27
N GLY A 30 1.05 -7.68 -2.23
CA GLY A 30 0.64 -6.47 -1.50
C GLY A 30 0.67 -5.21 -2.36
N GLY A 31 1.62 -5.09 -3.28
CA GLY A 31 1.67 -3.96 -4.22
C GLY A 31 0.41 -3.84 -5.09
N GLY A 32 -0.01 -4.96 -5.69
CA GLY A 32 -1.21 -5.01 -6.54
C GLY A 32 -2.51 -4.77 -5.75
N ILE A 33 -2.64 -5.42 -4.59
CA ILE A 33 -3.81 -5.22 -3.70
C ILE A 33 -3.85 -3.79 -3.17
N GLY A 34 -2.70 -3.22 -2.78
CA GLY A 34 -2.60 -1.86 -2.27
C GLY A 34 -3.04 -0.82 -3.30
N GLN A 35 -2.60 -0.97 -4.55
CA GLN A 35 -3.05 -0.13 -5.66
C GLN A 35 -4.56 -0.28 -5.92
N ALA A 36 -5.08 -1.51 -5.89
CA ALA A 36 -6.51 -1.76 -6.06
C ALA A 36 -7.35 -1.11 -4.95
N ILE A 37 -6.95 -1.26 -3.68
CA ILE A 37 -7.61 -0.62 -2.54
C ILE A 37 -7.52 0.91 -2.64
N GLN A 38 -6.37 1.46 -3.05
CA GLN A 38 -6.19 2.89 -3.23
C GLN A 38 -7.13 3.46 -4.30
N ASN A 39 -7.21 2.79 -5.46
CA ASN A 39 -8.09 3.20 -6.55
C ASN A 39 -9.57 3.03 -6.18
N PHE A 40 -9.92 1.94 -5.48
CA PHE A 40 -11.27 1.72 -4.98
C PHE A 40 -11.70 2.79 -3.97
N LYS A 41 -10.81 3.16 -3.04
CA LYS A 41 -11.05 4.22 -2.06
C LYS A 41 -11.22 5.58 -2.74
N LYS A 42 -10.42 5.88 -3.76
CA LYS A 42 -10.55 7.11 -4.56
C LYS A 42 -11.91 7.17 -5.26
N ALA A 43 -12.27 6.13 -6.01
CA ALA A 43 -13.54 6.05 -6.72
C ALA A 43 -14.78 6.12 -5.79
N THR A 44 -14.65 5.65 -4.54
CA THR A 44 -15.74 5.70 -3.55
C THR A 44 -15.80 7.03 -2.79
N THR A 45 -14.68 7.72 -2.62
CA THR A 45 -14.58 8.95 -1.79
C THR A 45 -14.67 10.22 -2.63
N GLU A 46 -14.23 10.21 -3.88
CA GLU A 46 -14.30 11.36 -4.79
C GLU A 46 -15.70 11.38 -5.44
N PRO A 47 -16.58 12.36 -5.14
CA PRO A 47 -17.79 12.59 -5.92
C PRO A 47 -17.37 12.92 -7.35
N SER A 48 -18.11 12.42 -8.33
CA SER A 48 -17.84 12.46 -9.77
C SER A 48 -17.44 13.84 -10.30
N GLU A 49 -16.16 14.20 -10.21
CA GLU A 49 -15.54 15.25 -10.99
C GLU A 49 -14.50 14.60 -11.90
N ILE A 50 -14.70 14.80 -13.19
CA ILE A 50 -13.79 14.37 -14.24
C ILE A 50 -12.53 15.24 -14.11
N ASP A 51 -11.52 14.75 -13.40
CA ASP A 51 -10.24 15.43 -13.23
C ASP A 51 -9.39 15.23 -14.51
N VAL A 52 -9.47 16.21 -15.43
CA VAL A 52 -8.69 16.27 -16.69
C VAL A 52 -7.30 16.87 -16.49
N THR A 53 -6.74 16.86 -15.27
CA THR A 53 -5.41 17.43 -15.02
C THR A 53 -4.31 16.37 -15.19
N PRO A 54 -3.40 16.47 -16.17
CA PRO A 54 -2.27 15.57 -16.29
C PRO A 54 -1.32 15.81 -15.10
N LYS A 55 -1.29 14.86 -14.16
CA LYS A 55 -0.33 14.86 -13.06
C LYS A 55 1.05 14.41 -13.56
N GLY A 56 1.72 15.29 -14.30
CA GLY A 56 3.08 15.12 -14.72
C GLY A 56 3.76 16.47 -14.73
N GLU A 57 4.42 16.82 -13.61
CA GLU A 57 5.52 17.79 -13.52
C GLU A 57 5.83 18.05 -12.04
N LYS A 58 6.88 17.40 -11.53
CA LYS A 58 7.77 17.92 -10.47
C LYS A 58 8.91 16.94 -10.25
N LYS A 59 9.92 17.05 -11.11
CA LYS A 59 11.33 16.84 -10.78
C LYS A 59 12.16 17.32 -11.95
N GLU A 60 12.49 18.60 -11.93
CA GLU A 60 13.82 19.11 -12.24
C GLU A 60 13.87 20.62 -11.98
N GLU A 61 15.09 21.09 -11.74
CA GLU A 61 15.55 22.47 -11.59
C GLU A 61 15.54 23.18 -10.22
N SER A 62 16.74 23.72 -9.95
CA SER A 62 17.11 24.80 -9.02
C SER A 62 17.61 24.40 -7.62
N LYS A 63 18.84 23.88 -7.59
CA LYS A 63 19.85 24.31 -6.61
C LYS A 63 21.19 24.54 -7.33
N ASP A 64 21.20 25.54 -8.18
CA ASP A 64 22.40 26.28 -8.54
C ASP A 64 22.03 27.76 -8.42
N LYS A 65 22.69 28.45 -7.49
CA LYS A 65 22.88 29.91 -7.42
C LYS A 65 23.56 30.26 -6.09
N ASP A 66 24.85 30.57 -6.26
CA ASP A 66 25.66 31.58 -5.56
C ASP A 66 25.97 31.39 -4.06
#